data_AF-A0A963A8R3-F1
#
_entry.id   AF-A0A963A8R3-F1
#
_cell.length_a   1.000
_cell.length_b   1.000
_cell.length_c   1.000
_cell.angle_alpha   90.00
_cell.angle_beta   90.00
_cell.angle_gamma   90.00
#
_symmetry.space_group_name_H-M   'P 1'
#
loop_
_entity.id
_entity.type
_entity.pdbx_description
1 polymer ?
#
loop_
_entity_poly.entity_id
_entity_poly.type
_entity_poly.pdbx_seq_one_letter_code
_entity_poly.pdbx_strand_id
1 'polypeptide(L)'
;MFTRILLAATLLLSAAGHAFTGSESCSNCHQQEYANWQGSHHDLAMQLPTPETVLGDFDDASFTYNGVTTRFYRDGDLFKVRTDGEDGKLADYTVKYVFGVYPLQQYLLPLSRGRLQALSIAWDARPADQGGQRWYHLYPDEAIDYRDPLHWTGPYQNWNSRCAECHSTDLVKNYDPATRAFDTHYAEIDVGCEACHGPGEEHLELARENKLAGVANGGFPTALAQRGDWAFPENATIARRKQALESRAQVDSCGRCHSRRGTLGDYHYGADLLATHRLALPQPPLYYHDGQIRDEDYVYGSFLQSKMHLAGVVCSNCHEPHSLAL
;
A
#
# COMPACT_ATOMS: atom_id res chain seq x y z
N MET A 1 12.76 -47.25 40.72
CA MET A 1 12.92 -45.80 40.56
C MET A 1 12.11 -45.39 39.33
N PHE A 2 10.89 -44.89 39.53
CA PHE A 2 10.02 -44.40 38.45
C PHE A 2 10.21 -42.89 38.34
N THR A 3 10.85 -42.44 37.27
CA THR A 3 11.11 -41.03 37.01
C THR A 3 9.84 -40.40 36.41
N ARG A 4 9.18 -39.53 37.18
CA ARG A 4 8.06 -38.71 36.71
C ARG A 4 8.59 -37.62 35.79
N ILE A 5 8.17 -37.62 34.53
CA ILE A 5 8.39 -36.52 33.59
C ILE A 5 7.35 -35.44 33.94
N LEU A 6 7.79 -34.31 34.47
CA LEU A 6 6.96 -33.10 34.57
C LEU A 6 6.89 -32.47 33.17
N LEU A 7 5.70 -32.45 32.58
CA LEU A 7 5.39 -31.55 31.47
C LEU A 7 5.20 -30.14 32.05
N ALA A 8 6.16 -29.25 31.83
CA ALA A 8 5.98 -27.83 32.07
C ALA A 8 5.16 -27.24 30.91
N ALA A 9 3.88 -26.95 31.16
CA ALA A 9 3.06 -26.16 30.27
C ALA A 9 3.60 -24.72 30.25
N THR A 10 4.27 -24.34 29.17
CA THR A 10 4.66 -22.96 28.91
C THR A 10 3.39 -22.22 28.49
N LEU A 11 2.81 -21.43 29.40
CA LEU A 11 1.85 -20.40 29.01
C LEU A 11 2.63 -19.40 28.14
N LEU A 12 2.37 -19.43 26.83
CA LEU A 12 2.66 -18.30 25.96
C LEU A 12 1.74 -17.16 26.40
N LEU A 13 2.26 -16.22 27.20
CA LEU A 13 1.66 -14.90 27.29
C LEU A 13 1.74 -14.31 25.88
N SER A 14 0.61 -14.25 25.18
CA SER A 14 0.46 -13.29 24.09
C SER A 14 0.71 -11.92 24.71
N ALA A 15 1.76 -11.23 24.29
CA ALA A 15 1.77 -9.78 24.44
C ALA A 15 0.49 -9.29 23.79
N ALA A 16 -0.36 -8.58 24.54
CA ALA A 16 -1.48 -7.87 23.94
C ALA A 16 -0.85 -6.79 23.05
N GLY A 17 -0.71 -7.07 21.75
CA GLY A 17 -0.46 -6.03 20.78
C GLY A 17 -1.69 -5.15 20.75
N HIS A 18 -1.53 -3.85 20.98
CA HIS A 18 -2.63 -2.89 20.89
C HIS A 18 -3.34 -3.04 19.55
N ALA A 19 -4.67 -3.02 19.56
CA ALA A 19 -5.50 -3.28 18.40
C ALA A 19 -5.56 -2.09 17.43
N PHE A 20 -5.81 -2.40 16.16
CA PHE A 20 -6.23 -1.45 15.14
C PHE A 20 -7.72 -1.15 15.30
N THR A 21 -8.08 0.12 15.17
CA THR A 21 -9.41 0.65 15.51
C THR A 21 -10.13 1.24 14.31
N GLY A 22 -9.44 1.36 13.17
CA GLY A 22 -9.92 1.90 11.91
C GLY A 22 -9.91 3.43 11.89
N SER A 23 -9.75 3.98 10.68
CA SER A 23 -9.66 5.42 10.41
C SER A 23 -10.88 6.20 10.89
N GLU A 24 -12.06 5.57 10.86
CA GLU A 24 -13.31 6.17 11.36
C GLU A 24 -13.23 6.55 12.85
N SER A 25 -12.44 5.84 13.66
CA SER A 25 -12.27 6.17 15.08
C SER A 25 -11.54 7.51 15.30
N CYS A 26 -10.78 7.97 14.31
CA CYS A 26 -10.00 9.21 14.36
C CYS A 26 -10.83 10.46 14.01
N SER A 27 -11.93 10.29 13.24
CA SER A 27 -12.66 11.38 12.57
C SER A 27 -13.22 12.45 13.53
N ASN A 28 -13.69 12.05 14.70
CA ASN A 28 -14.33 12.97 15.65
C ASN A 28 -13.36 13.98 16.28
N CYS A 29 -12.10 13.56 16.51
CA CYS A 29 -11.05 14.39 17.12
C CYS A 29 -10.15 15.05 16.06
N HIS A 30 -9.93 14.38 14.93
CA HIS A 30 -9.03 14.80 13.85
C HIS A 30 -9.80 15.09 12.56
N GLN A 31 -10.79 15.99 12.65
CA GLN A 31 -11.75 16.25 11.58
C GLN A 31 -11.09 16.76 10.30
N GLN A 32 -10.08 17.63 10.41
CA GLN A 32 -9.41 18.21 9.25
C GLN A 32 -8.53 17.19 8.55
N GLU A 33 -7.75 16.42 9.30
CA GLU A 33 -6.88 15.37 8.77
C GLU A 33 -7.71 14.27 8.13
N TYR A 34 -8.80 13.85 8.77
CA TYR A 34 -9.72 12.86 8.21
C TYR A 34 -10.39 13.37 6.92
N ALA A 35 -10.87 14.62 6.91
CA ALA A 35 -11.45 15.23 5.70
C ALA A 35 -10.42 15.38 4.55
N ASN A 36 -9.15 15.61 4.87
CA ASN A 36 -8.08 15.64 3.87
C ASN A 36 -7.76 14.26 3.32
N TRP A 37 -7.80 13.22 4.17
CA TRP A 37 -7.54 11.84 3.79
C TRP A 37 -8.65 11.24 2.93
N GLN A 38 -9.92 11.53 3.24
CA GLN A 38 -11.06 11.07 2.46
C GLN A 38 -10.96 11.56 1.00
N GLY A 39 -11.05 10.63 0.05
CA GLY A 39 -10.89 10.90 -1.38
C GLY A 39 -9.45 11.11 -1.85
N SER A 40 -8.46 11.00 -0.95
CA SER A 40 -7.04 10.95 -1.35
C SER A 40 -6.73 9.64 -2.07
N HIS A 41 -5.59 9.57 -2.77
CA HIS A 41 -5.17 8.31 -3.38
C HIS A 41 -4.81 7.21 -2.37
N HIS A 42 -4.60 7.56 -1.09
CA HIS A 42 -4.41 6.59 -0.02
C HIS A 42 -5.73 5.90 0.36
N ASP A 43 -6.80 6.67 0.54
CA ASP A 43 -8.17 6.19 0.75
C ASP A 43 -8.69 5.41 -0.48
N LEU A 44 -8.42 5.92 -1.68
CA LEU A 44 -8.86 5.31 -2.94
C LEU A 44 -7.93 4.19 -3.45
N ALA A 45 -6.98 3.73 -2.63
CA ALA A 45 -5.99 2.73 -3.04
C ALA A 45 -6.64 1.38 -3.40
N MET A 46 -7.69 0.99 -2.68
CA MET A 46 -8.48 -0.20 -2.97
C MET A 46 -9.91 -0.02 -2.44
N GLN A 47 -10.92 -0.38 -3.23
CA GLN A 47 -12.33 -0.16 -2.87
C GLN A 47 -13.19 -1.39 -3.19
N LEU A 48 -14.37 -1.47 -2.55
CA LEU A 48 -15.39 -2.43 -2.96
C LEU A 48 -15.95 -2.05 -4.35
N PRO A 49 -16.28 -3.02 -5.22
CA PRO A 49 -16.81 -2.75 -6.54
C PRO A 49 -18.29 -2.39 -6.47
N THR A 50 -18.60 -1.10 -6.51
CA THR A 50 -19.96 -0.54 -6.56
C THR A 50 -20.12 0.30 -7.83
N PRO A 51 -21.35 0.67 -8.22
CA PRO A 51 -21.57 1.58 -9.34
C PRO A 51 -20.83 2.92 -9.23
N GLU A 52 -20.50 3.36 -8.01
CA GLU A 52 -19.81 4.62 -7.74
C GLU A 52 -18.29 4.51 -7.82
N THR A 53 -17.73 3.32 -7.57
CA THR A 53 -16.27 3.11 -7.50
C THR A 53 -15.70 2.46 -8.76
N VAL A 54 -16.51 1.72 -9.52
CA VAL A 54 -16.12 1.12 -10.80
C VAL A 54 -16.17 2.17 -11.90
N LEU A 55 -14.99 2.61 -12.36
CA LEU A 55 -14.84 3.58 -13.45
C LEU A 55 -14.88 2.93 -14.83
N GLY A 56 -14.56 1.64 -14.92
CA GLY A 56 -14.49 0.89 -16.17
C GLY A 56 -15.86 0.58 -16.76
N ASP A 57 -15.90 0.45 -18.08
CA ASP A 57 -17.11 0.07 -18.80
C ASP A 57 -17.42 -1.44 -18.62
N PHE A 58 -18.41 -1.74 -17.79
CA PHE A 58 -19.00 -3.08 -17.60
C PHE A 58 -20.38 -3.20 -18.26
N ASP A 59 -20.72 -2.35 -19.23
CA ASP A 59 -21.95 -2.45 -20.05
C ASP A 59 -21.73 -3.36 -21.26
N ASP A 60 -21.31 -4.60 -20.97
CA ASP A 60 -21.01 -5.63 -21.96
C ASP A 60 -19.79 -5.37 -22.86
N ALA A 61 -18.86 -4.55 -22.40
CA ALA A 61 -17.62 -4.24 -23.11
C ALA A 61 -16.77 -5.48 -23.38
N SER A 62 -16.05 -5.46 -24.50
CA SER A 62 -15.12 -6.52 -24.88
C SER A 62 -13.77 -5.95 -25.28
N PHE A 63 -12.70 -6.64 -24.89
CA PHE A 63 -11.32 -6.30 -25.23
C PHE A 63 -10.60 -7.55 -25.71
N THR A 64 -9.89 -7.46 -26.83
CA THR A 64 -9.15 -8.61 -27.39
C THR A 64 -7.66 -8.34 -27.39
N TYR A 65 -6.90 -9.27 -26.82
CA TYR A 65 -5.44 -9.23 -26.77
C TYR A 65 -4.89 -10.63 -27.00
N ASN A 66 -3.90 -10.74 -27.89
CA ASN A 66 -3.27 -12.02 -28.27
C ASN A 66 -4.27 -13.15 -28.61
N GLY A 67 -5.38 -12.80 -29.26
CA GLY A 67 -6.41 -13.76 -29.69
C GLY A 67 -7.36 -14.23 -28.57
N VAL A 68 -7.21 -13.74 -27.33
CA VAL A 68 -8.16 -13.94 -26.25
C VAL A 68 -9.09 -12.72 -26.16
N THR A 69 -10.40 -12.96 -26.19
CA THR A 69 -11.41 -11.91 -25.97
C THR A 69 -11.91 -11.97 -24.54
N THR A 70 -11.59 -10.92 -23.78
CA THR A 70 -12.11 -10.66 -22.44
C THR A 70 -13.39 -9.85 -22.51
N ARG A 71 -14.40 -10.21 -21.72
CA ARG A 71 -15.69 -9.49 -21.62
C ARG A 71 -15.89 -8.95 -20.20
N PHE A 72 -16.27 -7.69 -20.08
CA PHE A 72 -16.58 -7.00 -18.84
C PHE A 72 -18.07 -6.72 -18.79
N TYR A 73 -18.77 -7.28 -17.80
CA TYR A 73 -20.22 -7.22 -17.76
C TYR A 73 -20.77 -7.23 -16.33
N ARG A 74 -22.03 -6.81 -16.17
CA ARG A 74 -22.76 -6.91 -14.91
C ARG A 74 -23.69 -8.12 -14.89
N ASP A 75 -23.80 -8.75 -13.72
CA ASP A 75 -24.73 -9.85 -13.42
C ASP A 75 -25.49 -9.48 -12.15
N GLY A 76 -26.61 -8.76 -12.33
CA GLY A 76 -27.27 -8.03 -11.27
C GLY A 76 -26.36 -6.94 -10.68
N ASP A 77 -26.12 -7.00 -9.38
CA ASP A 77 -25.24 -6.07 -8.66
C ASP A 77 -23.75 -6.45 -8.75
N LEU A 78 -23.43 -7.61 -9.33
CA LEU A 78 -22.05 -8.09 -9.43
C LEU A 78 -21.37 -7.60 -10.70
N PHE A 79 -20.13 -7.13 -10.56
CA PHE A 79 -19.22 -6.88 -11.69
C PHE A 79 -18.45 -8.16 -12.00
N LYS A 80 -18.46 -8.58 -13.27
CA LYS A 80 -17.85 -9.85 -13.72
C LYS A 80 -16.96 -9.64 -14.93
N VAL A 81 -15.91 -10.45 -14.97
CA VAL A 81 -14.95 -10.51 -16.07
C VAL A 81 -14.93 -11.93 -16.61
N ARG A 82 -15.20 -12.12 -17.90
CA ARG A 82 -14.98 -13.39 -18.59
C ARG A 82 -13.65 -13.34 -19.31
N THR A 83 -12.66 -14.10 -18.84
CA THR A 83 -11.30 -14.13 -19.41
C THR A 83 -10.68 -15.52 -19.23
N ASP A 84 -9.53 -15.77 -19.86
CA ASP A 84 -8.79 -17.00 -19.71
C ASP A 84 -8.17 -17.16 -18.31
N GLY A 85 -8.23 -18.38 -17.78
CA GLY A 85 -7.74 -18.73 -16.46
C GLY A 85 -6.35 -19.38 -16.44
N GLU A 86 -6.05 -20.05 -15.32
CA GLU A 86 -4.78 -20.79 -15.13
C GLU A 86 -4.55 -21.92 -16.14
N ASP A 87 -5.61 -22.41 -16.78
CA ASP A 87 -5.55 -23.47 -17.79
C ASP A 87 -5.74 -22.96 -19.23
N GLY A 88 -5.75 -21.63 -19.42
CA GLY A 88 -5.98 -20.97 -20.71
C GLY A 88 -7.43 -21.04 -21.20
N LYS A 89 -8.37 -21.58 -20.42
CA LYS A 89 -9.79 -21.60 -20.79
C LYS A 89 -10.51 -20.39 -20.23
N LEU A 90 -11.50 -19.90 -20.99
CA LEU A 90 -12.37 -18.83 -20.55
C LEU A 90 -13.24 -19.28 -19.37
N ALA A 91 -13.27 -18.47 -18.32
CA ALA A 91 -14.17 -18.61 -17.19
C ALA A 91 -14.69 -17.23 -16.75
N ASP A 92 -15.78 -17.23 -15.99
CA ASP A 92 -16.36 -16.02 -15.40
C ASP A 92 -15.80 -15.81 -13.98
N TYR A 93 -15.24 -14.62 -13.73
CA TYR A 93 -14.68 -14.21 -12.45
C TYR A 93 -15.46 -13.02 -11.91
N THR A 94 -15.90 -13.09 -10.66
CA THR A 94 -16.49 -11.94 -9.97
C THR A 94 -15.37 -11.03 -9.48
N VAL A 95 -15.47 -9.74 -9.82
CA VAL A 95 -14.57 -8.72 -9.30
C VAL A 95 -14.74 -8.65 -7.78
N LYS A 96 -13.64 -8.83 -7.06
CA LYS A 96 -13.66 -8.74 -5.59
C LYS A 96 -13.40 -7.32 -5.12
N TYR A 97 -12.47 -6.61 -5.76
CA TYR A 97 -12.11 -5.23 -5.44
C TYR A 97 -11.75 -4.44 -6.70
N VAL A 98 -11.94 -3.13 -6.58
CA VAL A 98 -11.38 -2.10 -7.44
C VAL A 98 -10.01 -1.71 -6.89
N PHE A 99 -9.01 -1.56 -7.76
CA PHE A 99 -7.63 -1.33 -7.36
C PHE A 99 -7.03 -0.14 -8.11
N GLY A 100 -6.73 0.93 -7.36
CA GLY A 100 -6.35 2.23 -7.91
C GLY A 100 -7.52 3.04 -8.47
N VAL A 101 -7.25 4.32 -8.75
CA VAL A 101 -8.24 5.30 -9.22
C VAL A 101 -7.76 6.13 -10.42
N TYR A 102 -6.50 6.56 -10.43
CA TYR A 102 -5.94 7.41 -11.48
C TYR A 102 -4.41 7.23 -11.58
N PRO A 103 -3.82 7.22 -12.79
CA PRO A 103 -4.46 7.37 -14.11
C PRO A 103 -5.14 6.09 -14.62
N LEU A 104 -5.04 4.99 -13.88
CA LEU A 104 -5.61 3.71 -14.27
C LEU A 104 -6.33 3.05 -13.08
N GLN A 105 -7.28 2.18 -13.41
CA GLN A 105 -7.98 1.33 -12.45
C GLN A 105 -7.87 -0.13 -12.91
N GLN A 106 -7.41 -1.00 -12.01
CA GLN A 106 -7.40 -2.45 -12.19
C GLN A 106 -8.49 -3.11 -11.34
N TYR A 107 -8.72 -4.39 -11.59
CA TYR A 107 -9.69 -5.20 -10.87
C TYR A 107 -9.02 -6.42 -10.27
N LEU A 108 -9.34 -6.70 -9.01
CA LEU A 108 -8.80 -7.86 -8.31
C LEU A 108 -9.76 -9.03 -8.41
N LEU A 109 -9.27 -10.13 -8.99
CA LEU A 109 -10.03 -11.35 -9.23
C LEU A 109 -9.54 -12.47 -8.29
N PRO A 110 -10.44 -13.15 -7.56
CA PRO A 110 -10.06 -14.23 -6.68
C PRO A 110 -9.75 -15.51 -7.45
N LEU A 111 -8.70 -16.21 -7.04
CA LEU A 111 -8.34 -17.53 -7.50
C LEU A 111 -8.31 -18.54 -6.33
N SER A 112 -8.06 -19.79 -6.67
CA SER A 112 -7.87 -20.86 -5.68
C SER A 112 -6.74 -20.55 -4.68
N ARG A 113 -6.84 -21.13 -3.48
CA ARG A 113 -5.85 -21.04 -2.39
C ARG A 113 -5.67 -19.62 -1.82
N GLY A 114 -6.76 -18.83 -1.80
CA GLY A 114 -6.78 -17.47 -1.25
C GLY A 114 -5.96 -16.44 -2.03
N ARG A 115 -5.51 -16.79 -3.24
CA ARG A 115 -4.82 -15.86 -4.12
C ARG A 115 -5.80 -14.83 -4.65
N LEU A 116 -5.43 -13.57 -4.51
CA LEU A 116 -6.07 -12.45 -5.17
C LEU A 116 -5.12 -11.93 -6.25
N GLN A 117 -5.63 -11.78 -7.47
CA GLN A 117 -4.83 -11.42 -8.63
C GLN A 117 -5.28 -10.09 -9.23
N ALA A 118 -4.32 -9.22 -9.56
CA ALA A 118 -4.59 -8.03 -10.34
C ALA A 118 -4.73 -8.39 -11.83
N LEU A 119 -5.86 -8.04 -12.44
CA LEU A 119 -6.06 -8.23 -13.87
C LEU A 119 -5.08 -7.35 -14.66
N SER A 120 -4.44 -7.92 -15.68
CA SER A 120 -3.48 -7.21 -16.55
C SER A 120 -4.15 -6.33 -17.62
N ILE A 121 -5.48 -6.37 -17.71
CA ILE A 121 -6.30 -5.43 -18.46
C ILE A 121 -6.80 -4.38 -17.48
N ALA A 122 -6.44 -3.13 -17.72
CA ALA A 122 -6.79 -1.99 -16.88
C ALA A 122 -7.72 -1.03 -17.63
N TRP A 123 -8.49 -0.27 -16.88
CA TRP A 123 -9.22 0.89 -17.38
C TRP A 123 -8.34 2.13 -17.32
N ASP A 124 -8.23 2.85 -18.43
CA ASP A 124 -7.60 4.16 -18.48
C ASP A 124 -8.57 5.22 -17.94
N ALA A 125 -8.38 5.65 -16.69
CA ALA A 125 -9.26 6.60 -16.02
C ALA A 125 -9.03 8.05 -16.46
N ARG A 126 -8.06 8.31 -17.34
CA ARG A 126 -7.81 9.66 -17.84
C ARG A 126 -8.98 10.18 -18.68
N PRO A 127 -9.12 11.51 -18.80
CA PRO A 127 -10.09 12.11 -19.70
C PRO A 127 -9.98 11.59 -21.14
N ALA A 128 -11.11 11.49 -21.84
CA ALA A 128 -11.18 10.95 -23.20
C ALA A 128 -10.39 11.80 -24.22
N ASP A 129 -10.30 13.12 -24.01
CA ASP A 129 -9.49 14.03 -24.83
C ASP A 129 -7.98 13.82 -24.68
N GLN A 130 -7.55 13.09 -23.63
CA GLN A 130 -6.17 12.64 -23.42
C GLN A 130 -5.96 11.17 -23.86
N GLY A 131 -6.96 10.57 -24.53
CA GLY A 131 -6.93 9.19 -25.00
C GLY A 131 -7.28 8.13 -23.94
N GLY A 132 -7.85 8.55 -22.81
CA GLY A 132 -8.36 7.65 -21.77
C GLY A 132 -9.80 7.19 -22.02
N GLN A 133 -10.47 6.76 -20.95
CA GLN A 133 -11.80 6.14 -20.94
C GLN A 133 -11.89 4.89 -21.84
N ARG A 134 -10.91 3.98 -21.68
CA ARG A 134 -10.84 2.75 -22.47
C ARG A 134 -10.11 1.63 -21.75
N TRP A 135 -10.43 0.40 -22.15
CA TRP A 135 -9.67 -0.80 -21.77
C TRP A 135 -8.33 -0.86 -22.51
N TYR A 136 -7.27 -1.26 -21.81
CA TYR A 136 -5.97 -1.55 -22.40
C TYR A 136 -5.23 -2.64 -21.61
N HIS A 137 -4.32 -3.35 -22.28
CA HIS A 137 -3.44 -4.31 -21.63
C HIS A 137 -2.19 -3.60 -21.11
N LEU A 138 -1.74 -3.92 -19.89
CA LEU A 138 -0.54 -3.33 -19.28
C LEU A 138 0.75 -3.64 -20.05
N TYR A 139 0.74 -4.72 -20.84
CA TYR A 139 1.85 -5.13 -21.71
C TYR A 139 1.34 -5.25 -23.15
N PRO A 140 1.09 -4.14 -23.85
CA PRO A 140 0.41 -4.17 -25.15
C PRO A 140 1.28 -4.78 -26.26
N ASP A 141 2.60 -4.69 -26.14
CA ASP A 141 3.56 -5.13 -27.16
C ASP A 141 4.15 -6.52 -26.90
N GLU A 142 3.79 -7.15 -25.78
CA GLU A 142 4.29 -8.48 -25.39
C GLU A 142 3.29 -9.58 -25.75
N ALA A 143 3.78 -10.79 -26.00
CA ALA A 143 2.95 -11.97 -26.29
C ALA A 143 2.72 -12.80 -25.01
N ILE A 144 1.97 -12.26 -24.04
CA ILE A 144 1.72 -12.93 -22.74
C ILE A 144 0.55 -13.90 -22.88
N ASP A 145 0.81 -15.19 -22.67
CA ASP A 145 -0.21 -16.24 -22.59
C ASP A 145 -0.34 -16.81 -21.17
N TYR A 146 -1.33 -17.69 -20.94
CA TYR A 146 -1.64 -18.28 -19.63
C TYR A 146 -0.49 -19.03 -18.93
N ARG A 147 0.61 -19.34 -19.64
CA ARG A 147 1.80 -20.02 -19.11
C ARG A 147 2.89 -19.02 -18.70
N ASP A 148 2.77 -17.77 -19.12
CA ASP A 148 3.73 -16.72 -18.84
C ASP A 148 3.60 -16.23 -17.38
N PRO A 149 4.71 -16.04 -16.64
CA PRO A 149 4.67 -15.50 -15.29
C PRO A 149 4.01 -14.12 -15.12
N LEU A 150 3.98 -13.31 -16.19
CA LEU A 150 3.36 -11.99 -16.22
C LEU A 150 1.85 -12.03 -16.53
N HIS A 151 1.32 -13.19 -16.91
CA HIS A 151 -0.12 -13.39 -17.04
C HIS A 151 -0.83 -13.03 -15.73
N TRP A 152 -2.08 -12.56 -15.80
CA TRP A 152 -2.83 -12.12 -14.62
C TRP A 152 -3.00 -13.23 -13.56
N THR A 153 -2.98 -14.50 -13.96
CA THR A 153 -2.99 -15.63 -13.01
C THR A 153 -1.62 -16.00 -12.46
N GLY A 154 -0.55 -15.39 -12.97
CA GLY A 154 0.84 -15.64 -12.65
C GLY A 154 1.29 -15.05 -11.31
N PRO A 155 2.52 -15.36 -10.87
CA PRO A 155 3.05 -14.92 -9.58
C PRO A 155 3.36 -13.41 -9.50
N TYR A 156 3.58 -12.74 -10.63
CA TYR A 156 3.91 -11.31 -10.64
C TYR A 156 2.69 -10.40 -10.51
N GLN A 157 1.48 -10.94 -10.70
CA GLN A 157 0.22 -10.20 -10.56
C GLN A 157 -0.49 -10.47 -9.22
N ASN A 158 0.17 -11.20 -8.31
CA ASN A 158 -0.40 -11.60 -7.03
C ASN A 158 -0.45 -10.45 -6.03
N TRP A 159 -1.65 -9.96 -5.77
CA TRP A 159 -1.91 -8.86 -4.85
C TRP A 159 -1.39 -9.16 -3.44
N ASN A 160 -1.63 -10.37 -2.91
CA ASN A 160 -1.25 -10.74 -1.54
C ASN A 160 0.24 -10.50 -1.24
N SER A 161 1.11 -10.80 -2.21
CA SER A 161 2.57 -10.75 -2.02
C SER A 161 3.24 -9.51 -2.64
N ARG A 162 2.57 -8.83 -3.58
CA ARG A 162 3.15 -7.71 -4.34
C ARG A 162 2.58 -6.35 -3.97
N CYS A 163 1.31 -6.30 -3.58
CA CYS A 163 0.56 -5.05 -3.49
C CYS A 163 0.02 -4.80 -2.09
N ALA A 164 -0.46 -5.85 -1.42
CA ALA A 164 -1.27 -5.73 -0.22
C ALA A 164 -0.61 -4.88 0.89
N GLU A 165 0.72 -4.96 1.07
CA GLU A 165 1.41 -4.21 2.15
C GLU A 165 1.25 -2.69 1.99
N CYS A 166 1.18 -2.20 0.76
CA CYS A 166 1.07 -0.77 0.45
C CYS A 166 -0.34 -0.28 0.22
N HIS A 167 -1.29 -1.20 0.06
CA HIS A 167 -2.65 -0.92 -0.36
C HIS A 167 -3.67 -1.50 0.64
N SER A 168 -3.26 -1.67 1.90
CA SER A 168 -4.13 -2.06 3.01
C SER A 168 -3.48 -1.64 4.34
N THR A 169 -4.26 -1.69 5.42
CA THR A 169 -3.79 -1.36 6.77
C THR A 169 -3.66 -2.62 7.61
N ASP A 170 -2.56 -2.76 8.35
CA ASP A 170 -2.23 -3.94 9.18
C ASP A 170 -2.31 -5.29 8.44
N LEU A 171 -1.63 -5.39 7.30
CA LEU A 171 -1.61 -6.62 6.52
C LEU A 171 -0.99 -7.80 7.29
N VAL A 172 -1.76 -8.87 7.41
CA VAL A 172 -1.29 -10.20 7.81
C VAL A 172 -1.46 -11.16 6.63
N LYS A 173 -0.35 -11.50 5.94
CA LYS A 173 -0.39 -12.32 4.72
C LYS A 173 -0.88 -13.76 4.96
N ASN A 174 -0.49 -14.35 6.10
CA ASN A 174 -0.65 -15.78 6.45
C ASN A 174 -0.43 -16.72 5.25
N TYR A 175 0.75 -16.64 4.65
CA TYR A 175 1.11 -17.55 3.58
C TYR A 175 1.64 -18.87 4.16
N ASP A 176 0.99 -19.98 3.81
CA ASP A 176 1.47 -21.33 4.11
C ASP A 176 2.34 -21.84 2.97
N PRO A 177 3.66 -22.06 3.17
CA PRO A 177 4.55 -22.54 2.12
C PRO A 177 4.30 -24.00 1.72
N ALA A 178 3.72 -24.83 2.60
CA ALA A 178 3.44 -26.24 2.31
C ALA A 178 2.25 -26.40 1.37
N THR A 179 1.16 -25.67 1.64
CA THR A 179 -0.06 -25.69 0.80
C THR A 179 -0.02 -24.63 -0.31
N ARG A 180 0.92 -23.68 -0.24
CA ARG A 180 1.05 -22.53 -1.14
C ARG A 180 -0.25 -21.73 -1.19
N ALA A 181 -0.83 -21.49 -0.03
CA ALA A 181 -2.10 -20.81 0.15
C ALA A 181 -1.93 -19.55 0.99
N PHE A 182 -2.79 -18.57 0.73
CA PHE A 182 -2.90 -17.35 1.51
C PHE A 182 -4.19 -17.40 2.34
N ASP A 183 -4.11 -16.94 3.58
CA ASP A 183 -5.26 -16.57 4.41
C ASP A 183 -5.10 -15.11 4.85
N THR A 184 -5.06 -14.22 3.85
CA THR A 184 -4.68 -12.83 4.06
C THR A 184 -5.78 -12.04 4.78
N HIS A 185 -5.41 -11.38 5.87
CA HIS A 185 -6.25 -10.45 6.64
C HIS A 185 -5.61 -9.06 6.67
N TYR A 186 -6.42 -8.05 6.90
CA TYR A 186 -6.01 -6.66 7.10
C TYR A 186 -7.07 -5.96 7.98
N ALA A 187 -6.68 -4.90 8.68
CA ALA A 187 -7.59 -4.10 9.49
C ALA A 187 -8.47 -3.19 8.62
N GLU A 188 -7.91 -2.58 7.58
CA GLU A 188 -8.63 -1.74 6.62
C GLU A 188 -8.23 -2.07 5.18
N ILE A 189 -9.19 -1.88 4.27
CA ILE A 189 -9.08 -2.25 2.86
C ILE A 189 -8.04 -1.42 2.10
N ASP A 190 -7.73 -0.21 2.59
CA ASP A 190 -6.89 0.78 1.93
C ASP A 190 -5.80 1.31 2.91
N VAL A 191 -5.15 2.43 2.53
CA VAL A 191 -4.13 3.07 3.37
C VAL A 191 -4.81 4.05 4.33
N GLY A 192 -5.29 3.51 5.45
CA GLY A 192 -5.94 4.26 6.52
C GLY A 192 -4.97 5.01 7.45
N CYS A 193 -5.52 5.69 8.46
CA CYS A 193 -4.75 6.47 9.42
C CYS A 193 -3.67 5.61 10.13
N GLU A 194 -4.07 4.41 10.55
CA GLU A 194 -3.20 3.51 11.32
C GLU A 194 -2.14 2.82 10.44
N ALA A 195 -2.23 2.90 9.10
CA ALA A 195 -1.17 2.41 8.21
C ALA A 195 0.15 3.17 8.38
N CYS A 196 0.07 4.44 8.80
CA CYS A 196 1.22 5.29 9.10
C CYS A 196 1.43 5.44 10.61
N HIS A 197 0.36 5.67 11.37
CA HIS A 197 0.42 5.97 12.80
C HIS A 197 0.63 4.71 13.68
N GLY A 198 0.29 3.53 13.17
CA GLY A 198 0.24 2.28 13.94
C GLY A 198 -1.08 2.11 14.69
N PRO A 199 -1.22 1.03 15.47
CA PRO A 199 -2.45 0.72 16.20
C PRO A 199 -2.81 1.84 17.19
N GLY A 200 -4.07 2.29 17.14
CA GLY A 200 -4.58 3.44 17.89
C GLY A 200 -5.33 3.13 19.18
N GLU A 201 -5.50 1.85 19.56
CA GLU A 201 -6.26 1.48 20.77
C GLU A 201 -5.77 2.21 22.03
N GLU A 202 -4.46 2.16 22.32
CA GLU A 202 -3.88 2.85 23.49
C GLU A 202 -4.08 4.36 23.41
N HIS A 203 -3.89 4.95 22.23
CA HIS A 203 -4.13 6.38 22.00
C HIS A 203 -5.58 6.76 22.32
N LEU A 204 -6.56 6.00 21.84
CA LEU A 204 -7.97 6.26 22.08
C LEU A 204 -8.34 6.09 23.56
N GLU A 205 -7.80 5.09 24.25
CA GLU A 205 -8.01 4.91 25.69
C GLU A 205 -7.48 6.11 26.48
N LEU A 206 -6.25 6.53 26.21
CA LEU A 206 -5.64 7.70 26.84
C LEU A 206 -6.40 8.99 26.52
N ALA A 207 -6.90 9.15 25.30
CA ALA A 207 -7.70 10.30 24.89
C ALA A 207 -9.02 10.38 25.67
N ARG A 208 -9.75 9.26 25.79
CA ARG A 208 -11.01 9.18 26.56
C ARG A 208 -10.81 9.48 28.04
N GLU A 209 -9.68 9.06 28.60
CA GLU A 209 -9.34 9.28 30.01
C GLU A 209 -8.67 10.65 30.26
N ASN A 210 -8.45 11.44 29.21
CA ASN A 210 -7.73 12.72 29.25
C ASN A 210 -6.30 12.58 29.84
N LYS A 211 -5.61 11.51 29.45
CA LYS A 211 -4.26 11.12 29.92
C LYS A 211 -3.18 11.17 28.83
N LEU A 212 -3.47 11.77 27.67
CA LEU A 212 -2.47 11.90 26.58
C LEU A 212 -1.25 12.74 26.97
N ALA A 213 -1.42 13.71 27.89
CA ALA A 213 -0.37 14.65 28.25
C ALA A 213 0.84 13.92 28.88
N GLY A 214 2.01 14.08 28.26
CA GLY A 214 3.27 13.50 28.73
C GLY A 214 3.47 12.02 28.37
N VAL A 215 2.52 11.39 27.67
CA VAL A 215 2.70 10.04 27.14
C VAL A 215 3.51 10.11 25.84
N ALA A 216 4.53 9.26 25.72
CA ALA A 216 5.36 9.17 24.53
C ALA A 216 4.49 8.92 23.29
N ASN A 217 4.67 9.75 22.25
CA ASN A 217 3.92 9.69 20.99
C ASN A 217 2.39 9.69 21.15
N GLY A 218 1.85 10.13 22.31
CA GLY A 218 0.42 10.06 22.60
C GLY A 218 -0.15 8.64 22.65
N GLY A 219 0.66 7.61 22.94
CA GLY A 219 0.21 6.21 22.98
C GLY A 219 0.38 5.45 21.65
N PHE A 220 0.91 6.09 20.60
CA PHE A 220 1.28 5.40 19.37
C PHE A 220 2.68 4.77 19.46
N PRO A 221 2.98 3.71 18.68
CA PRO A 221 4.32 3.12 18.64
C PRO A 221 5.39 4.07 18.09
N THR A 222 5.01 5.08 17.31
CA THR A 222 5.95 6.02 16.71
C THR A 222 5.36 7.41 16.55
N ALA A 223 6.21 8.44 16.61
CA ALA A 223 5.83 9.81 16.26
C ALA A 223 6.21 10.12 14.80
N LEU A 224 5.31 10.80 14.09
CA LEU A 224 5.53 11.28 12.72
C LEU A 224 5.73 12.81 12.64
N ALA A 225 6.11 13.46 13.76
CA ALA A 225 6.23 14.92 13.87
C ALA A 225 7.63 15.47 13.51
N GLN A 226 8.35 14.85 12.56
CA GLN A 226 9.73 15.21 12.22
C GLN A 226 9.87 16.42 11.28
N ARG A 227 8.77 17.06 10.85
CA ARG A 227 8.76 18.22 9.92
C ARG A 227 9.75 19.32 10.35
N GLY A 228 9.81 19.60 11.65
CA GLY A 228 10.72 20.55 12.26
C GLY A 228 10.50 22.01 11.86
N ASP A 229 11.20 22.92 12.55
CA ASP A 229 11.15 24.34 12.24
C ASP A 229 12.30 24.74 11.33
N TRP A 230 12.01 25.60 10.36
CA TRP A 230 13.00 26.13 9.41
C TRP A 230 13.06 27.64 9.50
N ALA A 231 14.24 28.21 9.39
CA ALA A 231 14.43 29.66 9.29
C ALA A 231 15.59 29.97 8.35
N PHE A 232 15.56 31.17 7.76
CA PHE A 232 16.70 31.73 7.06
C PHE A 232 17.66 32.33 8.10
N PRO A 233 18.90 31.83 8.23
CA PRO A 233 19.93 32.53 8.99
C PRO A 233 20.18 33.92 8.43
N GLU A 234 20.79 34.80 9.22
CA GLU A 234 21.14 36.15 8.79
C GLU A 234 21.96 36.11 7.49
N ASN A 235 21.52 36.88 6.48
CA ASN A 235 22.14 36.97 5.15
C ASN A 235 22.21 35.63 4.37
N ALA A 236 21.48 34.59 4.77
CA ALA A 236 21.43 33.33 4.04
C ALA A 236 20.30 33.30 3.01
N THR A 237 20.57 32.70 1.85
CA THR A 237 19.58 32.46 0.78
C THR A 237 18.88 31.11 0.87
N ILE A 238 19.29 30.25 1.81
CA ILE A 238 18.76 28.90 2.01
C ILE A 238 18.36 28.75 3.48
N ALA A 239 17.13 28.31 3.72
CA ALA A 239 16.63 28.02 5.07
C ALA A 239 17.37 26.82 5.68
N ARG A 240 17.55 26.84 7.00
CA ARG A 240 18.14 25.74 7.76
C ARG A 240 17.16 25.27 8.83
N ARG A 241 17.13 23.96 9.07
CA ARG A 241 16.39 23.36 10.18
C ARG A 241 16.99 23.88 11.49
N LYS A 242 16.13 24.35 12.40
CA LYS A 242 16.57 24.92 13.69
C LYS A 242 17.04 23.83 14.65
N GLN A 243 16.40 22.67 14.62
CA GLN A 243 16.72 21.51 15.44
C GLN A 243 17.41 20.43 14.59
N ALA A 244 18.26 19.61 15.20
CA ALA A 244 18.79 18.42 14.52
C ALA A 244 17.67 17.41 14.27
N LEU A 245 17.74 16.68 13.15
CA LEU A 245 16.82 15.57 12.90
C LEU A 245 17.29 14.37 13.73
N GLU A 246 16.50 13.99 14.74
CA GLU A 246 16.89 12.93 15.69
C GLU A 246 16.32 11.55 15.32
N SER A 247 15.37 11.49 14.39
CA SER A 247 14.68 10.26 13.99
C SER A 247 14.32 10.28 12.51
N ARG A 248 14.37 9.11 11.87
CA ARG A 248 13.93 8.88 10.48
C ARG A 248 12.53 8.30 10.37
N ALA A 249 11.82 8.11 11.49
CA ALA A 249 10.58 7.35 11.51
C ALA A 249 9.52 7.83 10.49
N GLN A 250 9.36 9.15 10.27
CA GLN A 250 8.45 9.63 9.22
C GLN A 250 8.90 9.21 7.82
N VAL A 251 10.18 9.39 7.51
CA VAL A 251 10.73 9.03 6.19
C VAL A 251 10.58 7.53 5.97
N ASP A 252 10.90 6.72 6.98
CA ASP A 252 10.81 5.26 6.94
C ASP A 252 9.36 4.76 6.84
N SER A 253 8.42 5.42 7.52
CA SER A 253 6.98 5.14 7.41
C SER A 253 6.47 5.35 5.98
N CYS A 254 6.87 6.44 5.32
CA CYS A 254 6.58 6.64 3.90
C CYS A 254 7.31 5.62 3.00
N GLY A 255 8.58 5.33 3.34
CA GLY A 255 9.45 4.41 2.60
C GLY A 255 8.96 2.97 2.57
N ARG A 256 8.15 2.57 3.55
CA ARG A 256 7.44 1.28 3.55
C ARG A 256 6.66 1.04 2.27
N CYS A 257 6.14 2.10 1.63
CA CYS A 257 5.36 1.99 0.40
C CYS A 257 6.04 2.71 -0.78
N HIS A 258 6.56 3.92 -0.56
CA HIS A 258 7.16 4.76 -1.60
C HIS A 258 8.64 4.47 -1.84
N SER A 259 9.00 3.18 -1.90
CA SER A 259 10.33 2.75 -2.28
C SER A 259 10.26 1.48 -3.13
N ARG A 260 11.21 1.32 -4.05
CA ARG A 260 11.44 0.03 -4.69
C ARG A 260 12.23 -0.85 -3.75
N ARG A 261 11.64 -1.97 -3.35
CA ARG A 261 12.15 -2.80 -2.25
C ARG A 261 11.67 -4.24 -2.35
N GLY A 262 12.31 -5.13 -1.59
CA GLY A 262 11.75 -6.44 -1.24
C GLY A 262 11.44 -6.49 0.25
N THR A 263 10.38 -7.21 0.63
CA THR A 263 10.05 -7.49 2.04
C THR A 263 10.85 -8.69 2.54
N LEU A 264 11.41 -8.56 3.75
CA LEU A 264 12.18 -9.59 4.46
C LEU A 264 11.40 -10.18 5.65
N GLY A 265 10.41 -9.44 6.15
CA GLY A 265 9.55 -9.82 7.26
C GLY A 265 8.35 -8.89 7.34
N ASP A 266 7.62 -8.97 8.45
CA ASP A 266 6.47 -8.09 8.71
C ASP A 266 6.96 -6.76 9.28
N TYR A 267 6.29 -5.66 8.91
CA TYR A 267 6.70 -4.31 9.26
C TYR A 267 6.51 -4.01 10.76
N HIS A 268 7.44 -3.27 11.35
CA HIS A 268 7.35 -2.82 12.73
C HIS A 268 7.32 -1.29 12.79
N TYR A 269 6.22 -0.73 13.29
CA TYR A 269 6.06 0.72 13.40
C TYR A 269 7.17 1.35 14.25
N GLY A 270 7.80 2.39 13.69
CA GLY A 270 8.88 3.14 14.36
C GLY A 270 10.25 2.46 14.36
N ALA A 271 10.36 1.22 13.88
CA ALA A 271 11.65 0.59 13.65
C ALA A 271 12.29 1.12 12.36
N ASP A 272 13.60 0.90 12.22
CA ASP A 272 14.31 1.18 10.97
C ASP A 272 13.72 0.34 9.84
N LEU A 273 13.38 0.97 8.71
CA LEU A 273 12.80 0.28 7.55
C LEU A 273 13.67 -0.88 7.06
N LEU A 274 15.00 -0.78 7.18
CA LEU A 274 15.94 -1.82 6.74
C LEU A 274 15.91 -3.08 7.61
N ALA A 275 15.26 -3.03 8.79
CA ALA A 275 15.04 -4.22 9.60
C ALA A 275 14.11 -5.23 8.91
N THR A 276 13.22 -4.75 8.03
CA THR A 276 12.14 -5.54 7.42
C THR A 276 12.12 -5.42 5.90
N HIS A 277 12.83 -4.46 5.31
CA HIS A 277 12.83 -4.22 3.86
C HIS A 277 14.25 -4.11 3.31
N ARG A 278 14.48 -4.77 2.17
CA ARG A 278 15.70 -4.59 1.36
C ARG A 278 15.41 -3.60 0.23
N LEU A 279 15.88 -2.37 0.39
CA LEU A 279 15.74 -1.33 -0.62
C LEU A 279 16.59 -1.60 -1.86
N ALA A 280 16.09 -1.18 -3.02
CA ALA A 280 16.90 -1.10 -4.23
C ALA A 280 17.89 0.06 -4.10
N LEU A 281 19.18 -0.23 -4.34
CA LEU A 281 20.21 0.80 -4.39
C LEU A 281 20.06 1.64 -5.66
N PRO A 282 20.42 2.93 -5.63
CA PRO A 282 20.51 3.75 -6.84
C PRO A 282 21.60 3.28 -7.79
N GLN A 283 21.22 2.43 -8.73
CA GLN A 283 22.10 1.83 -9.72
C GLN A 283 21.40 1.73 -11.09
N PRO A 284 22.14 1.74 -12.21
CA PRO A 284 21.59 1.41 -13.51
C PRO A 284 20.99 -0.02 -13.53
N PRO A 285 19.91 -0.27 -14.28
CA PRO A 285 19.16 0.67 -15.12
C PRO A 285 18.07 1.47 -14.38
N LEU A 286 17.92 1.30 -13.06
CA LEU A 286 16.81 1.85 -12.28
C LEU A 286 16.87 3.37 -12.15
N TYR A 287 18.08 3.94 -12.09
CA TYR A 287 18.33 5.38 -12.00
C TYR A 287 19.19 5.85 -13.16
N TYR A 288 19.06 7.12 -13.53
CA TYR A 288 20.04 7.81 -14.37
C TYR A 288 21.37 7.94 -13.63
N HIS A 289 22.46 8.13 -14.37
CA HIS A 289 23.82 8.24 -13.80
C HIS A 289 24.01 9.43 -12.87
N ASP A 290 23.14 10.45 -12.96
CA ASP A 290 23.11 11.61 -12.08
C ASP A 290 22.19 11.42 -10.84
N GLY A 291 21.61 10.22 -10.68
CA GLY A 291 20.74 9.85 -9.56
C GLY A 291 19.28 10.22 -9.74
N GLN A 292 18.87 10.78 -10.89
CA GLN A 292 17.46 10.99 -11.20
C GLN A 292 16.73 9.65 -11.36
N ILE A 293 15.47 9.64 -10.94
CA ILE A 293 14.54 8.52 -11.10
C ILE A 293 14.34 8.22 -12.58
N ARG A 294 14.44 6.94 -12.97
CA ARG A 294 14.22 6.51 -14.37
C ARG A 294 13.05 5.53 -14.53
N ASP A 295 12.80 4.70 -13.53
CA ASP A 295 11.81 3.62 -13.57
C ASP A 295 10.87 3.74 -12.35
N GLU A 296 10.07 2.72 -12.06
CA GLU A 296 9.32 2.59 -10.80
C GLU A 296 10.28 2.26 -9.64
N ASP A 297 11.19 3.19 -9.35
CA ASP A 297 12.14 3.17 -8.23
C ASP A 297 11.62 3.94 -7.01
N TYR A 298 10.60 4.77 -7.23
CA TYR A 298 10.02 5.72 -6.29
C TYR A 298 11.07 6.71 -5.76
N VAL A 299 10.64 7.68 -4.93
CA VAL A 299 11.54 8.78 -4.51
C VAL A 299 12.47 8.41 -3.35
N TYR A 300 12.18 7.39 -2.55
CA TYR A 300 12.89 7.15 -1.29
C TYR A 300 14.40 6.89 -1.46
N GLY A 301 14.80 6.02 -2.39
CA GLY A 301 16.21 5.61 -2.56
C GLY A 301 17.14 6.78 -2.95
N SER A 302 16.69 7.63 -3.88
CA SER A 302 17.39 8.86 -4.27
C SER A 302 17.26 9.95 -3.21
N PHE A 303 16.09 10.08 -2.57
CA PHE A 303 15.86 11.08 -1.53
C PHE A 303 16.83 10.93 -0.36
N LEU A 304 17.05 9.71 0.15
CA LEU A 304 17.99 9.47 1.25
C LEU A 304 19.42 9.92 0.96
N GLN A 305 19.81 10.02 -0.32
CA GLN A 305 21.15 10.45 -0.74
C GLN A 305 21.19 11.93 -1.14
N SER A 306 20.04 12.61 -1.13
CA SER A 306 19.92 13.98 -1.56
C SER A 306 20.49 14.97 -0.54
N LYS A 307 20.89 16.15 -1.03
CA LYS A 307 21.26 17.29 -0.17
C LYS A 307 20.12 17.73 0.74
N MET A 308 18.87 17.53 0.32
CA MET A 308 17.67 17.87 1.10
C MET A 308 17.57 16.98 2.34
N HIS A 309 17.68 15.66 2.15
CA HIS A 309 17.65 14.72 3.27
C HIS A 309 18.83 14.94 4.23
N LEU A 310 20.04 15.18 3.70
CA LEU A 310 21.22 15.52 4.52
C LEU A 310 21.02 16.82 5.33
N ALA A 311 20.22 17.76 4.84
CA ALA A 311 19.84 18.98 5.55
C ALA A 311 18.72 18.78 6.58
N GLY A 312 18.15 17.56 6.69
CA GLY A 312 17.09 17.22 7.61
C GLY A 312 15.67 17.43 7.08
N VAL A 313 15.51 17.57 5.75
CA VAL A 313 14.18 17.57 5.10
C VAL A 313 13.56 16.19 5.22
N VAL A 314 12.26 16.17 5.51
CA VAL A 314 11.41 14.98 5.54
C VAL A 314 10.24 15.15 4.57
N CYS A 315 9.51 14.06 4.28
CA CYS A 315 8.42 14.05 3.28
C CYS A 315 7.38 15.15 3.54
N SER A 316 6.97 15.29 4.80
CA SER A 316 5.98 16.30 5.20
C SER A 316 6.46 17.75 5.12
N ASN A 317 7.72 18.04 4.78
CA ASN A 317 8.12 19.42 4.51
C ASN A 317 7.54 19.95 3.20
N CYS A 318 7.31 19.06 2.23
CA CYS A 318 6.78 19.38 0.91
C CYS A 318 5.38 18.81 0.70
N HIS A 319 5.09 17.63 1.23
CA HIS A 319 3.80 16.97 1.04
C HIS A 319 2.88 17.20 2.25
N GLU A 320 1.60 17.44 2.01
CA GLU A 320 0.57 17.30 3.04
C GLU A 320 0.21 15.81 3.15
N PRO A 321 0.52 15.13 4.27
CA PRO A 321 0.49 13.67 4.34
C PRO A 321 -0.91 13.04 4.27
N HIS A 322 -1.98 13.80 4.54
CA HIS A 322 -3.34 13.28 4.53
C HIS A 322 -3.97 13.41 3.14
N SER A 323 -3.87 14.58 2.51
CA SER A 323 -4.42 14.89 1.19
C SER A 323 -3.47 14.58 0.02
N LEU A 324 -2.18 14.36 0.31
CA LEU A 324 -1.10 14.13 -0.66
C LEU A 324 -0.79 15.34 -1.56
N ALA A 325 -1.32 16.51 -1.22
CA ALA A 325 -1.03 17.77 -1.91
C ALA A 325 0.45 18.18 -1.77
N LEU A 326 0.96 18.88 -2.78
CA LEU A 326 2.31 19.46 -2.85
C LEU A 326 2.33 20.93 -2.43
#